data_AF-A0A914UZ56-F1
#
_entry.id   AF-A0A914UZ56-F1
#
_cell.length_a   1.000
_cell.length_b   1.000
_cell.length_c   1.000
_cell.angle_alpha   90.00
_cell.angle_beta   90.00
_cell.angle_gamma   90.00
#
_symmetry.space_group_name_H-M   'P 1'
#
loop_
_entity.id
_entity.type
_entity.pdbx_description
1 polymer ?
#
loop_
_entity_poly.entity_id
_entity_poly.type
_entity_poly.pdbx_seq_one_letter_code
_entity_poly.pdbx_strand_id
1 'polypeptide(L)'
;MLAMRRRSSRVFLFLSLLGLFLIVLILLNAPAFEDVAAKKGLSFEREVQSDSAAPNGKRKKVLLMWTSVFGLKTANLDDCPLKDYCTLTFDHNLVEDADAVLFHMDPSEFDWALIPRLRHIHQRYIFLLQEAPHLDYQFDSNVVP
;
A
#
# COMPACT_ATOMS: atom_id res chain seq x y z
N MET A 1 70.87 8.40 -12.33
CA MET A 1 69.49 8.30 -12.87
C MET A 1 68.50 7.88 -11.77
N LEU A 2 68.11 8.79 -10.86
CA LEU A 2 67.20 8.48 -9.74
C LEU A 2 66.17 9.59 -9.50
N ALA A 3 65.58 10.12 -10.58
CA ALA A 3 64.60 11.22 -10.50
C ALA A 3 63.30 10.93 -11.25
N MET A 4 62.85 9.67 -11.28
CA MET A 4 61.63 9.30 -12.01
C MET A 4 60.65 8.38 -11.26
N ARG A 5 60.81 8.19 -9.94
CA ARG A 5 59.97 7.25 -9.17
C ARG A 5 58.89 7.88 -8.27
N ARG A 6 58.84 9.22 -8.12
CA ARG A 6 57.95 9.89 -7.15
C ARG A 6 56.66 10.48 -7.72
N ARG A 7 56.56 10.73 -9.03
CA ARG A 7 55.35 11.29 -9.69
C ARG A 7 54.26 10.24 -9.94
N SER A 8 54.64 8.97 -10.06
CA SER A 8 53.72 7.88 -10.39
C SER A 8 52.80 7.48 -9.21
N SER A 9 53.29 7.55 -7.97
CA SER A 9 52.54 7.13 -6.78
C SER A 9 51.29 7.97 -6.49
N ARG A 10 51.31 9.28 -6.79
CA ARG A 10 50.13 10.14 -6.62
C ARG A 10 49.04 9.81 -7.64
N VAL A 11 49.42 9.51 -8.89
CA VAL A 11 48.46 9.12 -9.94
C VAL A 11 47.80 7.78 -9.61
N PHE A 12 48.56 6.80 -9.09
CA PHE A 12 47.99 5.53 -8.63
C PHE A 12 47.03 5.68 -7.45
N LEU A 13 47.32 6.56 -6.49
CA LEU A 13 46.40 6.85 -5.37
C LEU A 13 45.10 7.51 -5.85
N PHE A 14 45.20 8.48 -6.77
CA PHE A 14 44.00 9.12 -7.34
C PHE A 14 43.13 8.14 -8.13
N LEU A 15 43.74 7.28 -8.96
CA LEU A 15 42.98 6.26 -9.71
C LEU A 15 42.33 5.21 -8.79
N SER A 16 43.02 4.83 -7.70
CA SER A 16 42.45 3.92 -6.70
C SER A 16 41.28 4.55 -5.95
N LEU A 17 41.38 5.81 -5.54
CA LEU A 17 40.31 6.54 -4.87
C LEU A 17 39.12 6.78 -5.81
N LEU A 18 39.37 7.10 -7.08
CA LEU A 18 38.32 7.29 -8.08
C LEU A 18 37.58 5.97 -8.35
N GLY A 19 38.30 4.85 -8.43
CA GLY A 19 37.71 3.51 -8.56
C GLY A 19 36.83 3.14 -7.37
N LEU A 20 37.31 3.36 -6.14
CA LEU A 20 36.52 3.15 -4.93
C LEU A 20 35.26 4.02 -4.90
N PHE A 21 35.38 5.30 -5.27
CA PHE A 21 34.24 6.22 -5.31
C PHE A 21 33.19 5.80 -6.34
N LEU A 22 33.61 5.35 -7.52
CA LEU A 22 32.69 4.82 -8.54
C LEU A 22 32.00 3.54 -8.09
N ILE A 23 32.71 2.64 -7.40
CA ILE A 23 32.11 1.43 -6.81
C ILE A 23 31.05 1.81 -5.77
N VAL A 24 31.32 2.80 -4.91
CA VAL A 24 30.34 3.29 -3.92
C VAL A 24 29.12 3.90 -4.61
N LEU A 25 29.30 4.72 -5.66
CA LEU A 25 28.18 5.28 -6.42
C LEU A 25 27.34 4.19 -7.10
N ILE A 26 27.98 3.16 -7.67
CA ILE A 26 27.27 2.03 -8.28
C ILE A 26 26.48 1.26 -7.21
N LEU A 27 27.05 1.04 -6.02
CA LEU A 27 26.35 0.37 -4.91
C LEU A 27 25.19 1.21 -4.35
N LEU A 28 25.31 2.54 -4.32
CA LEU A 28 24.24 3.43 -3.87
C LEU A 28 23.10 3.56 -4.89
N ASN A 29 23.40 3.43 -6.18
CA ASN A 29 22.42 3.54 -7.27
C ASN A 29 21.94 2.19 -7.80
N ALA A 30 22.42 1.07 -7.24
CA ALA A 30 21.99 -0.25 -7.64
C ALA A 30 20.59 -0.53 -7.08
N PRO A 31 19.59 -0.88 -7.92
CA PRO A 31 18.25 -1.27 -7.46
C PRO A 31 18.24 -2.53 -6.58
N ALA A 32 19.38 -3.21 -6.44
CA ALA A 32 19.55 -4.39 -5.59
C ALA A 32 19.46 -4.08 -4.08
N PHE A 33 19.59 -2.82 -3.65
CA PHE A 33 19.45 -2.46 -2.24
C PHE A 33 17.99 -2.30 -1.80
N GLU A 34 17.06 -2.00 -2.72
CA GLU A 34 15.62 -1.95 -2.41
C GLU A 34 15.11 -3.35 -2.01
N ASP A 35 15.54 -4.40 -2.73
CA ASP A 35 15.18 -5.80 -2.43
C ASP A 35 15.75 -6.32 -1.10
N VAL A 36 16.91 -5.82 -0.68
CA VAL A 36 17.54 -6.23 0.60
C VAL A 36 16.97 -5.43 1.78
N ALA A 37 16.60 -4.17 1.57
CA ALA A 37 15.89 -3.36 2.57
C ALA A 37 14.48 -3.91 2.83
N ALA A 38 13.75 -4.31 1.78
CA ALA A 38 12.46 -4.98 1.88
C ALA A 38 12.54 -6.31 2.66
N LYS A 39 13.65 -7.07 2.52
CA LYS A 39 13.88 -8.31 3.28
C LYS A 39 14.25 -8.11 4.76
N LYS A 40 14.66 -6.91 5.18
CA LYS A 40 15.08 -6.65 6.57
C LYS A 40 14.01 -6.03 7.46
N GLY A 41 12.78 -5.86 6.97
CA GLY A 41 11.69 -5.29 7.77
C GLY A 41 11.96 -3.85 8.25
N LEU A 42 12.92 -3.18 7.61
CA LEU A 42 13.14 -1.73 7.73
C LEU A 42 12.28 -1.04 6.69
N SER A 43 10.98 -1.34 6.69
CA SER A 43 10.00 -0.46 6.08
C SER A 43 10.05 0.83 6.88
N PHE A 44 10.65 1.86 6.29
CA PHE A 44 10.41 3.23 6.68
C PHE A 44 8.89 3.39 6.73
N GLU A 45 8.33 3.50 7.93
CA GLU A 45 6.96 3.95 8.13
C GLU A 45 6.90 5.30 7.42
N ARG A 46 6.46 5.29 6.17
CA ARG A 46 5.99 6.49 5.53
C ARG A 46 4.77 6.82 6.36
N GLU A 47 4.96 7.74 7.28
CA GLU A 47 3.89 8.31 8.08
C GLU A 47 2.90 8.86 7.06
N VAL A 48 1.89 8.05 6.72
CA VAL A 48 0.78 8.47 5.89
C VAL A 48 0.27 9.69 6.60
N GLN A 49 0.50 10.83 5.99
CA GLN A 49 0.23 12.15 6.51
C GLN A 49 -1.29 12.26 6.66
N SER A 50 -1.76 11.68 7.75
CA SER A 50 -3.12 11.68 8.25
C SER A 50 -3.28 13.04 8.91
N ASP A 51 -3.33 14.08 8.07
CA ASP A 51 -3.44 15.49 8.50
C ASP A 51 -4.78 15.82 9.19
N SER A 52 -5.51 14.80 9.65
CA SER A 52 -6.61 14.98 10.57
C SER A 52 -6.60 13.84 11.57
N ALA A 53 -6.11 14.11 12.77
CA ALA A 53 -6.33 13.24 13.92
C ALA A 53 -7.84 13.07 14.14
N ALA A 54 -8.25 11.89 14.59
CA ALA A 54 -9.62 11.67 15.03
C ALA A 54 -9.94 12.57 16.25
N PRO A 55 -11.22 12.81 16.58
CA PRO A 55 -11.61 13.70 17.68
C PRO A 55 -11.00 13.36 19.05
N ASN A 56 -10.54 12.11 19.23
CA ASN A 56 -9.88 11.63 20.45
C ASN A 56 -8.34 11.68 20.40
N GLY A 57 -7.75 12.34 19.39
CA GLY A 57 -6.30 12.44 19.19
C GLY A 57 -5.64 11.18 18.61
N LYS A 58 -6.40 10.13 18.26
CA LYS A 58 -5.86 8.92 17.61
C LYS A 58 -5.76 9.11 16.10
N ARG A 59 -4.89 8.33 15.45
CA ARG A 59 -4.83 8.23 13.98
C ARG A 59 -6.18 7.81 13.42
N LYS A 60 -6.67 8.50 12.38
CA LYS A 60 -7.83 8.04 11.62
C LYS A 60 -7.54 6.71 10.94
N LYS A 61 -8.55 5.85 10.88
CA LYS A 61 -8.45 4.56 10.22
C LYS A 61 -8.55 4.72 8.70
N VAL A 62 -7.61 4.14 7.97
CA VAL A 62 -7.58 4.24 6.50
C VAL A 62 -8.38 3.08 5.92
N LEU A 63 -9.44 3.42 5.20
CA LEU A 63 -10.31 2.52 4.49
C LEU A 63 -10.01 2.66 2.99
N LEU A 64 -9.44 1.63 2.38
CA LEU A 64 -9.11 1.61 0.96
C LEU A 64 -10.23 0.92 0.19
N MET A 65 -10.97 1.66 -0.63
CA MET A 65 -11.92 1.09 -1.58
C MET A 65 -11.16 0.60 -2.82
N TRP A 66 -11.06 -0.72 -2.97
CA TRP A 66 -10.26 -1.39 -3.99
C TRP A 66 -10.98 -1.52 -5.34
N THR A 67 -12.30 -1.62 -5.31
CA THR A 67 -13.13 -1.72 -6.51
C THR A 67 -14.03 -0.49 -6.66
N SER A 68 -14.49 -0.21 -7.87
CA SER A 68 -15.53 0.79 -8.11
C SER A 68 -16.85 0.36 -7.47
N VAL A 69 -17.64 1.35 -7.05
CA VAL A 69 -19.02 1.15 -6.62
C VAL A 69 -19.89 1.51 -7.83
N PHE A 70 -20.52 0.50 -8.44
CA PHE A 70 -21.32 0.66 -9.67
C PHE A 70 -20.57 1.39 -10.80
N GLY A 71 -19.31 1.00 -11.06
CA GLY A 71 -18.47 1.64 -12.08
C GLY A 71 -17.95 3.04 -11.71
N LEU A 72 -18.29 3.56 -10.53
CA LEU A 72 -17.90 4.88 -10.07
C LEU A 72 -16.91 4.80 -8.91
N LYS A 73 -15.88 5.65 -8.94
CA LYS A 73 -14.99 5.88 -7.79
C LYS A 73 -15.62 6.85 -6.80
N THR A 74 -16.85 6.57 -6.42
CA THR A 74 -17.64 7.42 -5.54
C THR A 74 -18.16 6.58 -4.39
N ALA A 75 -17.64 6.87 -3.21
CA ALA A 75 -18.17 6.39 -1.95
C ALA A 75 -17.84 7.48 -0.93
N ASN A 76 -18.81 7.83 -0.08
CA ASN A 76 -18.62 8.74 1.02
C ASN A 76 -19.05 8.06 2.32
N LEU A 77 -18.67 8.66 3.43
CA LEU A 77 -19.05 8.22 4.76
C LEU A 77 -19.96 9.26 5.42
N ASP A 78 -20.63 10.12 4.65
CA ASP A 78 -21.30 11.30 5.21
C ASP A 78 -22.41 10.94 6.20
N ASP A 79 -23.10 9.83 5.94
CA ASP A 79 -24.14 9.24 6.79
C ASP A 79 -23.58 8.31 7.88
N CYS A 80 -22.26 8.07 7.91
CA CYS A 80 -21.62 7.25 8.92
C CYS A 80 -21.40 8.07 10.20
N PRO A 81 -21.92 7.64 11.36
CA PRO A 81 -21.71 8.33 12.63
C PRO A 81 -20.25 8.34 13.08
N LEU A 82 -19.40 7.50 12.47
CA LEU A 82 -17.97 7.39 12.76
C LEU A 82 -17.08 8.00 11.67
N LYS A 83 -17.62 8.83 10.77
CA LYS A 83 -16.86 9.40 9.66
C LYS A 83 -15.62 10.17 10.07
N ASP A 84 -15.65 10.82 11.24
CA ASP A 84 -14.50 11.57 11.76
C ASP A 84 -13.37 10.66 12.30
N TYR A 85 -13.59 9.35 12.40
CA TYR A 85 -12.58 8.39 12.85
C TYR A 85 -11.92 7.64 11.70
N CYS A 86 -12.39 7.85 10.47
CA CYS A 86 -11.96 7.09 9.30
C CYS A 86 -11.67 8.03 8.11
N THR A 87 -10.83 7.57 7.20
CA THR A 87 -10.59 8.19 5.90
C THR A 87 -10.83 7.13 4.83
N LEU A 88 -11.81 7.38 3.95
CA LEU A 88 -12.04 6.55 2.78
C LEU A 88 -11.19 7.07 1.61
N THR A 89 -10.47 6.17 0.93
CA THR A 89 -9.63 6.50 -0.21
C THR A 89 -9.77 5.44 -1.31
N PHE A 90 -9.50 5.83 -2.56
CA PHE A 90 -9.39 4.96 -3.73
C PHE A 90 -7.94 4.87 -4.24
N ASP A 91 -6.97 5.40 -3.48
CA ASP A 91 -5.55 5.36 -3.84
C ASP A 91 -4.92 4.03 -3.45
N HIS A 92 -4.69 3.17 -4.44
CA HIS A 92 -4.14 1.83 -4.23
C HIS A 92 -2.67 1.85 -3.77
N ASN A 93 -1.98 2.99 -3.87
CA ASN A 93 -0.62 3.13 -3.33
C ASN A 93 -0.59 3.03 -1.80
N LEU A 94 -1.73 3.24 -1.14
CA LEU A 94 -1.87 3.15 0.32
C LEU A 94 -2.27 1.74 0.79
N VAL A 95 -2.18 0.73 -0.08
CA VAL A 95 -2.60 -0.64 0.25
C VAL A 95 -1.84 -1.24 1.42
N GLU A 96 -0.57 -0.90 1.64
CA GLU A 96 0.20 -1.44 2.77
C GLU A 96 -0.20 -0.78 4.10
N ASP A 97 -0.59 0.50 4.05
CA ASP A 97 -0.91 1.34 5.20
C ASP A 97 -2.40 1.35 5.59
N ALA A 98 -3.26 0.82 4.70
CA ALA A 98 -4.70 0.75 4.93
C ALA A 98 -5.01 -0.15 6.14
N ASP A 99 -5.93 0.26 7.01
CA ASP A 99 -6.45 -0.59 8.10
C ASP A 99 -7.49 -1.59 7.57
N ALA A 100 -8.20 -1.23 6.50
CA ALA A 100 -9.12 -2.12 5.82
C ALA A 100 -9.10 -1.89 4.31
N VAL A 101 -9.29 -2.98 3.56
CA VAL A 101 -9.47 -2.99 2.11
C VAL A 101 -10.90 -3.45 1.83
N LEU A 102 -11.65 -2.60 1.14
CA LEU A 102 -13.06 -2.76 0.86
C LEU A 102 -13.25 -3.13 -0.61
N PHE A 103 -14.14 -4.08 -0.85
CA PHE A 103 -14.46 -4.57 -2.18
C PHE A 103 -15.97 -4.49 -2.37
N HIS A 104 -16.44 -3.62 -3.25
CA HIS A 104 -17.77 -3.74 -3.81
C HIS A 104 -17.79 -4.94 -4.77
N MET A 105 -18.59 -5.96 -4.42
CA MET A 105 -18.72 -7.21 -5.15
C MET A 105 -19.75 -7.06 -6.26
N ASP A 106 -19.38 -6.39 -7.35
CA ASP A 106 -20.14 -6.40 -8.59
C ASP A 106 -19.64 -7.56 -9.47
N PRO A 107 -20.47 -8.56 -9.83
CA PRO A 107 -20.06 -9.67 -10.68
C PRO A 107 -19.47 -9.26 -12.03
N SER A 108 -19.84 -8.07 -12.53
CA SER A 108 -19.35 -7.54 -13.80
C SER A 108 -18.00 -6.83 -13.69
N GLU A 109 -17.58 -6.42 -12.48
CA GLU A 109 -16.36 -5.63 -12.25
C GLU A 109 -15.34 -6.34 -11.36
N PHE A 110 -15.75 -7.38 -10.63
CA PHE A 110 -14.91 -8.05 -9.65
C PHE A 110 -14.09 -9.19 -10.25
N ASP A 111 -12.76 -9.03 -10.23
CA ASP A 111 -11.80 -10.06 -10.62
C ASP A 111 -10.90 -10.43 -9.43
N TRP A 112 -10.92 -11.71 -9.05
CA TRP A 112 -10.07 -12.28 -7.99
C TRP A 112 -8.58 -12.09 -8.26
N ALA A 113 -8.16 -11.97 -9.53
CA ALA A 113 -6.77 -11.74 -9.89
C ALA A 113 -6.28 -10.32 -9.56
N LEU A 114 -7.20 -9.35 -9.43
CA LEU A 114 -6.88 -7.95 -9.16
C LEU A 114 -6.78 -7.63 -7.66
N ILE A 115 -7.14 -8.56 -6.78
CA ILE A 115 -7.05 -8.38 -5.32
C ILE A 115 -5.58 -8.33 -4.88
N PRO A 116 -5.20 -7.53 -3.87
CA PRO A 116 -3.84 -7.52 -3.35
C PRO A 116 -3.45 -8.93 -2.90
N ARG A 117 -2.33 -9.43 -3.44
CA ARG A 117 -1.85 -10.78 -3.15
C ARG A 117 -1.31 -10.90 -1.73
N LEU A 118 -0.71 -9.82 -1.23
CA LEU A 118 -0.17 -9.74 0.12
C LEU A 118 -1.25 -9.21 1.05
N ARG A 119 -1.53 -9.96 2.11
CA ARG A 119 -2.45 -9.55 3.18
C ARG A 119 -1.66 -9.32 4.45
N HIS A 120 -1.67 -8.10 4.96
CA HIS A 120 -1.02 -7.81 6.22
C HIS A 120 -1.96 -8.15 7.39
N ILE A 121 -1.38 -8.56 8.53
CA ILE A 121 -2.15 -9.04 9.69
C ILE A 121 -3.01 -7.95 10.35
N HIS A 122 -2.60 -6.69 10.22
CA HIS A 122 -3.35 -5.53 10.71
C HIS A 122 -4.57 -5.21 9.85
N GLN A 123 -4.64 -5.74 8.63
CA GLN A 123 -5.68 -5.39 7.68
C GLN A 123 -6.94 -6.22 7.82
N ARG A 124 -8.05 -5.61 7.44
CA ARG A 124 -9.34 -6.27 7.29
C ARG A 124 -9.80 -6.19 5.85
N TYR A 125 -10.14 -7.35 5.27
CA TYR A 125 -10.68 -7.43 3.91
C TYR A 125 -12.19 -7.55 4.04
N ILE A 126 -12.91 -6.55 3.53
CA ILE A 126 -14.36 -6.41 3.69
C ILE A 126 -15.00 -6.46 2.31
N PHE A 127 -15.85 -7.46 2.10
CA PHE A 127 -16.59 -7.63 0.86
C PHE A 127 -18.00 -7.08 1.06
N LEU A 128 -18.30 -5.97 0.39
CA LEU A 128 -19.60 -5.33 0.34
C LEU A 128 -20.42 -6.03 -0.75
N LEU A 129 -21.42 -6.79 -0.32
CA LEU A 129 -22.36 -7.44 -1.22
C LEU A 129 -23.42 -6.43 -1.66
N GLN A 130 -23.81 -6.51 -2.93
CA GLN A 130 -24.76 -5.60 -3.57
C GLN A 130 -26.16 -5.63 -2.92
N GLU A 131 -26.50 -6.71 -2.21
CA GLU A 131 -27.77 -6.89 -1.51
C GLU A 131 -27.62 -7.78 -0.27
N ALA A 132 -28.41 -7.50 0.78
CA ALA A 132 -28.89 -8.60 1.63
C ALA A 132 -29.86 -9.41 0.77
N PRO A 133 -29.85 -10.76 0.80
CA PRO A 133 -30.77 -11.54 -0.02
C PRO A 133 -32.17 -10.95 0.12
N HIS A 134 -32.81 -10.61 -1.00
CA HIS A 134 -34.21 -10.21 -1.01
C HIS A 134 -34.98 -11.23 -0.16
N LEU A 135 -35.41 -10.83 1.04
CA LEU A 135 -36.41 -11.56 1.78
C LEU A 135 -37.76 -11.27 1.13
N ASP A 136 -37.88 -11.57 -0.15
CA ASP A 136 -39.16 -11.89 -0.77
C ASP A 136 -39.50 -13.34 -0.36
N TYR A 137 -39.44 -13.63 0.95
CA TYR A 137 -40.18 -14.74 1.52
C TYR A 137 -41.65 -14.32 1.54
N GLN A 138 -42.30 -14.39 0.38
CA GLN A 138 -43.68 -14.87 0.42
C GLN A 138 -43.59 -16.27 0.98
N PHE A 139 -43.94 -16.43 2.25
CA PHE A 139 -44.33 -17.73 2.79
C PHE A 139 -45.45 -18.21 1.87
N ASP A 140 -45.12 -19.10 0.93
CA ASP A 140 -46.13 -19.74 0.10
C ASP A 140 -46.99 -20.57 1.06
N SER A 141 -48.14 -20.01 1.41
CA SER A 141 -49.12 -20.63 2.32
C SER A 141 -49.69 -21.93 1.75
N ASN A 142 -49.26 -22.34 0.55
CA ASN A 142 -49.71 -23.55 -0.13
C ASN A 142 -48.72 -24.72 -0.03
N VAL A 143 -47.54 -24.55 0.58
CA VAL A 143 -46.71 -25.70 0.95
C VAL A 143 -47.19 -26.24 2.29
N VAL A 144 -48.15 -27.16 2.22
CA VAL A 144 -48.57 -27.98 3.37
C VAL A 144 -47.37 -28.82 3.83
N PRO A 145 -47.07 -28.87 5.15
CA PRO A 145 -45.91 -29.60 5.69
C PRO A 145 -45.96 -31.12 5.43
#